data_AF-A0A3E4GRP4-F1
#
_entry.id   AF-A0A3E4GRP4-F1
#
_cell.length_a   1.000
_cell.length_b   1.000
_cell.length_c   1.000
_cell.angle_alpha   90.00
_cell.angle_beta   90.00
_cell.angle_gamma   90.00
#
_symmetry.space_group_name_H-M   'P 1'
#
loop_
_entity.id
_entity.type
_entity.pdbx_description
1 polymer ?
#
loop_
_entity_poly.entity_id
_entity_poly.type
_entity_poly.pdbx_seq_one_letter_code
_entity_poly.pdbx_strand_id
1 'polypeptide(L)'
;MDKKRLILLIILLLAIVLIVLGVKGNVFKENRQNMELRSSGDDNSHWFHLSGVVVEKTFDTLLIELNEKEESSLFFDTTKVSLDCTKCKGDLEQVSEGNVIKFYFFKYNIDGETVKIERIVR
;
A
#
# COMPACT_ATOMS: atom_id res chain seq x y z
N MET A 1 55.04 4.85 -2.55
CA MET A 1 53.94 4.79 -1.55
C MET A 1 54.08 3.50 -0.77
N ASP A 2 54.20 3.58 0.55
CA ASP A 2 54.40 2.38 1.38
C ASP A 2 53.25 1.40 1.23
N LYS A 3 53.56 0.09 1.17
CA LYS A 3 52.57 -0.99 1.00
C LYS A 3 51.44 -0.91 2.05
N LYS A 4 51.75 -0.46 3.26
CA LYS A 4 50.79 -0.20 4.35
C LYS A 4 49.88 0.99 4.06
N ARG A 5 50.39 2.07 3.47
CA ARG A 5 49.61 3.25 3.07
C ARG A 5 48.69 2.95 1.89
N LEU A 6 49.15 2.12 0.95
CA LEU A 6 48.31 1.66 -0.18
C LEU A 6 47.11 0.84 0.29
N ILE A 7 47.31 -0.11 1.21
CA ILE A 7 46.23 -0.93 1.77
C ILE A 7 45.20 -0.05 2.49
N LEU A 8 45.67 0.93 3.26
CA LEU A 8 44.81 1.84 4.02
C LEU A 8 43.94 2.72 3.10
N LEU A 9 44.49 3.17 1.97
CA LEU A 9 43.73 3.93 0.96
C LEU A 9 42.65 3.09 0.26
N ILE A 10 42.92 1.81 -0.01
CA ILE A 10 41.94 0.90 -0.63
C ILE A 10 40.73 0.68 0.31
N ILE A 11 41.00 0.45 1.60
CA ILE A 11 39.94 0.27 2.61
C ILE A 11 39.08 1.54 2.73
N LEU A 12 39.74 2.71 2.75
CA LEU A 12 39.04 3.99 2.82
C LEU A 12 38.12 4.23 1.61
N LEU A 13 38.59 3.91 0.41
CA LEU A 13 37.79 3.99 -0.82
C LEU A 13 36.59 3.05 -0.79
N LEU A 14 36.77 1.81 -0.34
CA LEU A 14 35.68 0.83 -0.21
C LEU A 14 34.58 1.32 0.76
N ALA A 15 34.96 1.92 1.89
CA ALA A 15 34.00 2.45 2.85
C ALA A 15 33.12 3.57 2.26
N ILE A 16 33.73 4.48 1.48
CA ILE A 16 32.99 5.56 0.79
C ILE A 16 31.99 4.99 -0.23
N VAL A 17 32.41 3.99 -1.02
CA VAL A 17 31.53 3.34 -2.00
C VAL A 17 30.32 2.69 -1.33
N LEU A 18 30.52 2.00 -0.21
CA LEU A 18 29.43 1.37 0.55
C LEU A 18 28.43 2.40 1.10
N ILE A 19 28.90 3.54 1.61
CA ILE A 19 28.03 4.62 2.09
C ILE A 19 27.19 5.20 0.95
N VAL A 20 27.80 5.48 -0.21
CA VAL A 20 27.07 6.04 -1.37
C VAL A 20 26.02 5.06 -1.90
N LEU A 21 26.33 3.75 -1.94
CA LEU A 21 25.37 2.73 -2.35
C LEU A 21 24.22 2.57 -1.35
N GLY A 22 24.51 2.61 -0.03
CA GLY A 22 23.49 2.55 1.02
C GLY A 22 22.55 3.76 1.01
N VAL A 23 23.09 4.97 0.84
CA VAL A 23 22.31 6.21 0.71
C VAL A 23 21.43 6.16 -0.54
N LYS A 24 21.97 5.70 -1.68
CA LYS A 24 21.20 5.60 -2.93
C LYS A 24 20.11 4.52 -2.84
N GLY A 25 20.35 3.42 -2.12
CA GLY A 25 19.34 2.40 -1.84
C GLY A 25 18.16 2.91 -1.00
N ASN A 26 18.43 3.72 0.04
CA ASN A 26 17.39 4.31 0.87
C ASN A 26 16.62 5.41 0.13
N VAL A 27 17.32 6.30 -0.59
CA VAL A 27 16.68 7.35 -1.41
C VAL A 27 15.88 6.75 -2.57
N PHE A 28 16.31 5.61 -3.14
CA PHE A 28 15.56 4.93 -4.20
C PHE A 28 14.28 4.27 -3.69
N LYS A 29 14.27 3.73 -2.47
CA LYS A 29 13.05 3.21 -1.84
C LYS A 29 12.05 4.33 -1.52
N GLU A 30 12.52 5.43 -0.94
CA GLU A 30 11.70 6.60 -0.61
C GLU A 30 11.14 7.28 -1.88
N ASN A 31 11.94 7.38 -2.94
CA ASN A 31 11.48 7.92 -4.22
C ASN A 31 10.56 6.98 -5.00
N ARG A 32 10.64 5.66 -4.82
CA ARG A 32 9.65 4.74 -5.42
C ARG A 32 8.26 4.97 -4.82
N GLN A 33 8.18 5.10 -3.50
CA GLN A 33 6.93 5.48 -2.81
C GLN A 33 6.42 6.84 -3.31
N ASN A 34 7.30 7.83 -3.50
CA ASN A 34 6.92 9.14 -4.04
C ASN A 34 6.63 9.18 -5.54
N MET A 35 7.06 8.17 -6.30
CA MET A 35 6.86 8.06 -7.76
C MET A 35 5.57 7.30 -8.08
N GLU A 36 5.22 6.28 -7.29
CA GLU A 36 3.89 5.66 -7.32
C GLU A 36 2.81 6.66 -6.86
N LEU A 37 3.14 7.62 -5.97
CA LEU A 37 2.26 8.74 -5.62
C LEU A 37 2.06 9.80 -6.72
N ARG A 38 2.90 9.80 -7.77
CA ARG A 38 2.90 10.83 -8.84
C ARG A 38 2.37 10.31 -10.18
N SER A 39 1.89 9.07 -10.24
CA SER A 39 1.25 8.55 -11.44
C SER A 39 -0.22 8.99 -11.52
N SER A 40 -0.43 10.10 -12.26
CA SER A 40 -1.55 10.30 -13.18
C SER A 40 -2.93 10.69 -12.63
N GLY A 41 -3.29 11.95 -12.89
CA GLY A 41 -4.68 12.42 -12.98
C GLY A 41 -5.26 12.87 -11.64
N ASP A 42 -6.17 13.83 -11.71
CA ASP A 42 -7.06 14.21 -10.60
C ASP A 42 -7.41 12.97 -9.76
N ASP A 43 -7.18 13.01 -8.44
CA ASP A 43 -7.39 11.92 -7.47
C ASP A 43 -8.80 11.29 -7.55
N ASN A 44 -9.70 11.94 -8.29
CA ASN A 44 -11.08 11.52 -8.55
C ASN A 44 -11.25 10.63 -9.80
N SER A 45 -10.20 10.39 -10.58
CA SER A 45 -10.29 9.70 -11.89
C SER A 45 -9.74 8.28 -11.91
N HIS A 46 -9.05 7.86 -10.84
CA HIS A 46 -8.45 6.53 -10.74
C HIS A 46 -8.94 5.77 -9.51
N TRP A 47 -9.05 4.45 -9.64
CA TRP A 47 -9.36 3.57 -8.54
C TRP A 47 -8.10 3.20 -7.77
N PHE A 48 -8.16 3.35 -6.46
CA PHE A 48 -7.23 2.74 -5.52
C PHE A 48 -7.69 1.33 -5.20
N HIS A 49 -6.77 0.48 -4.74
CA HIS A 49 -7.12 -0.83 -4.22
C HIS A 49 -6.37 -1.14 -2.93
N LEU A 50 -7.03 -1.86 -2.04
CA LEU A 50 -6.41 -2.47 -0.87
C LEU A 50 -6.90 -3.92 -0.76
N SER A 51 -6.24 -4.69 0.11
CA SER A 51 -6.64 -6.08 0.37
C SER A 51 -6.88 -6.30 1.86
N GLY A 52 -7.83 -7.15 2.18
CA GLY A 52 -8.15 -7.50 3.57
C GLY A 52 -8.93 -8.80 3.68
N VAL A 53 -9.03 -9.30 4.91
CA VAL A 53 -9.82 -10.46 5.27
C VAL A 53 -11.21 -10.00 5.68
N VAL A 54 -12.26 -10.63 5.14
CA VAL A 54 -13.64 -10.38 5.56
C VAL A 54 -13.87 -10.94 6.95
N VAL A 55 -14.22 -10.06 7.89
CA VAL A 55 -14.50 -10.40 9.29
C VAL A 55 -15.99 -10.63 9.49
N GLU A 56 -16.82 -9.76 8.93
CA GLU A 56 -18.28 -9.85 9.01
C GLU A 56 -18.90 -9.45 7.68
N LYS A 57 -20.03 -10.09 7.33
CA LYS A 57 -20.81 -9.76 6.14
C LYS A 57 -22.26 -9.47 6.49
N THR A 58 -22.76 -8.33 6.03
CA THR A 58 -24.19 -8.02 6.03
C THR A 58 -24.74 -8.00 4.60
N PHE A 59 -25.97 -7.50 4.41
CA PHE A 59 -26.63 -7.50 3.10
C PHE A 59 -25.87 -6.69 2.05
N ASP A 60 -25.32 -5.55 2.43
CA ASP A 60 -24.66 -4.58 1.55
C ASP A 60 -23.36 -4.02 2.13
N THR A 61 -22.96 -4.45 3.32
CA THR A 61 -21.67 -4.07 3.91
C THR A 61 -20.79 -5.25 4.25
N LEU A 62 -19.47 -5.02 4.18
CA LEU A 62 -18.46 -5.95 4.68
C LEU A 62 -17.62 -5.24 5.72
N LEU A 63 -17.41 -5.87 6.87
CA LEU A 63 -16.33 -5.48 7.77
C LEU A 63 -15.08 -6.26 7.39
N ILE A 64 -13.99 -5.58 7.12
CA ILE A 64 -12.72 -6.22 6.78
C ILE A 64 -11.61 -5.86 7.76
N GLU A 65 -10.61 -6.74 7.86
CA GLU A 65 -9.31 -6.46 8.46
C GLU A 65 -8.24 -6.33 7.37
N LEU A 66 -7.57 -5.19 7.31
CA LEU A 66 -6.60 -4.84 6.29
C LEU A 66 -5.29 -5.65 6.43
N ASN A 67 -4.76 -6.15 5.31
CA ASN A 67 -3.55 -6.97 5.29
C ASN A 67 -2.25 -6.14 5.36
N GLU A 68 -2.20 -4.99 4.68
CA GLU A 68 -0.96 -4.23 4.44
C GLU A 68 -0.96 -2.88 5.15
N LYS A 69 -0.22 -2.79 6.27
CA LYS A 69 -0.24 -1.61 7.15
C LYS A 69 0.36 -0.34 6.53
N GLU A 70 1.40 -0.45 5.70
CA GLU A 70 2.03 0.73 5.12
C GLU A 70 1.11 1.42 4.10
N GLU A 71 0.62 0.70 3.09
CA GLU A 71 -0.28 1.28 2.08
C GLU A 71 -1.63 1.68 2.64
N SER A 72 -2.21 0.87 3.54
CA SER A 72 -3.53 1.19 4.11
C SER A 72 -3.48 2.42 5.03
N SER A 73 -2.33 2.69 5.69
CA SER A 73 -2.16 3.85 6.57
C SER A 73 -2.23 5.20 5.83
N LEU A 74 -2.12 5.18 4.50
CA LEU A 74 -2.33 6.38 3.68
C LEU A 74 -3.81 6.79 3.58
N PHE A 75 -4.73 5.87 3.92
CA PHE A 75 -6.18 6.06 3.76
C PHE A 75 -6.95 5.91 5.07
N PHE A 76 -6.50 5.04 5.97
CA PHE A 76 -7.19 4.69 7.22
C PHE A 76 -6.20 4.62 8.39
N ASP A 77 -6.59 5.20 9.53
CA ASP A 77 -5.82 5.12 10.78
C ASP A 77 -6.08 3.80 11.54
N THR A 78 -7.00 2.98 11.05
CA THR A 78 -7.42 1.71 11.66
C THR A 78 -7.12 0.52 10.74
N THR A 79 -7.08 -0.67 11.30
CA THR A 79 -6.98 -1.91 10.52
C THR A 79 -8.34 -2.49 10.17
N LYS A 80 -9.42 -2.04 10.82
CA LYS A 80 -10.79 -2.49 10.56
C LYS A 80 -11.53 -1.42 9.78
N VAL A 81 -12.02 -1.79 8.60
CA VAL A 81 -12.70 -0.87 7.69
C VAL A 81 -14.01 -1.49 7.25
N SER A 82 -15.05 -0.67 7.21
CA SER A 82 -16.37 -1.01 6.69
C SER A 82 -16.42 -0.69 5.19
N LEU A 83 -16.75 -1.67 4.36
CA LEU A 83 -16.94 -1.51 2.92
C LEU A 83 -18.43 -1.42 2.62
N ASP A 84 -18.88 -0.28 2.11
CA ASP A 84 -20.23 -0.12 1.53
C ASP A 84 -20.20 -0.61 0.09
N CYS A 85 -20.86 -1.74 -0.15
CA CYS A 85 -20.92 -2.42 -1.43
C CYS A 85 -22.30 -2.28 -2.10
N THR A 86 -23.00 -1.17 -1.85
CA THR A 86 -24.25 -0.81 -2.55
C THR A 86 -24.14 -0.86 -4.08
N LYS A 87 -22.94 -0.60 -4.63
CA LYS A 87 -22.65 -0.68 -6.08
C LYS A 87 -22.11 -2.03 -6.56
N CYS A 88 -21.68 -2.92 -5.68
CA CYS A 88 -21.05 -4.20 -6.03
C CYS A 88 -21.81 -5.42 -5.50
N LYS A 89 -23.15 -5.31 -5.39
CA LYS A 89 -24.01 -6.39 -4.87
C LYS A 89 -23.80 -7.75 -5.55
N GLY A 90 -23.53 -7.76 -6.87
CA GLY A 90 -23.24 -9.00 -7.59
C GLY A 90 -21.94 -9.67 -7.14
N ASP A 91 -20.93 -8.89 -6.74
CA ASP A 91 -19.67 -9.43 -6.24
C ASP A 91 -19.84 -10.02 -4.83
N LEU A 92 -20.75 -9.47 -4.01
CA LEU A 92 -21.01 -9.95 -2.64
C LEU A 92 -21.48 -11.40 -2.59
N GLU A 93 -22.19 -11.91 -3.61
CA GLU A 93 -22.72 -13.29 -3.59
C GLU A 93 -21.62 -14.33 -3.41
N GLN A 94 -20.42 -14.05 -3.92
CA GLN A 94 -19.27 -14.96 -3.90
C GLN A 94 -18.29 -14.69 -2.74
N VAL A 95 -18.61 -13.73 -1.88
CA VAL A 95 -17.78 -13.33 -0.74
C VAL A 95 -18.38 -13.86 0.55
N SER A 96 -17.55 -14.52 1.35
CA SER A 96 -17.91 -15.03 2.68
C SER A 96 -16.90 -14.57 3.72
N GLU A 97 -17.28 -14.63 4.99
CA GLU A 97 -16.36 -14.42 6.11
C GLU A 97 -15.12 -15.33 5.99
N GLY A 98 -13.97 -14.79 6.39
CA GLY A 98 -12.65 -15.40 6.23
C GLY A 98 -12.05 -15.30 4.83
N ASN A 99 -12.76 -14.78 3.83
CA ASN A 99 -12.19 -14.59 2.50
C ASN A 99 -11.20 -13.44 2.49
N VAL A 100 -10.05 -13.63 1.84
CA VAL A 100 -9.19 -12.52 1.44
C VAL A 100 -9.78 -11.92 0.18
N ILE A 101 -9.97 -10.62 0.17
CA ILE A 101 -10.50 -9.88 -0.98
C ILE A 101 -9.60 -8.69 -1.30
N LYS A 102 -9.53 -8.34 -2.58
CA LYS A 102 -9.05 -7.05 -3.07
C LYS A 102 -10.26 -6.20 -3.44
N PHE A 103 -10.33 -4.97 -2.95
CA PHE A 103 -11.44 -4.07 -3.22
C PHE A 103 -10.93 -2.77 -3.85
N TYR A 104 -11.76 -2.18 -4.71
CA TYR A 104 -11.42 -0.99 -5.48
C TYR A 104 -12.32 0.17 -5.09
N PHE A 105 -11.76 1.35 -4.89
CA PHE A 105 -12.48 2.54 -4.42
C PHE A 105 -11.88 3.83 -4.96
N PHE A 106 -12.66 4.90 -4.93
CA PHE A 106 -12.15 6.25 -5.09
C PHE A 106 -11.84 6.88 -3.74
N LYS A 107 -10.79 7.69 -3.65
CA LYS A 107 -10.38 8.34 -2.40
C LYS A 107 -11.49 9.21 -1.77
N TYR A 108 -12.27 9.90 -2.60
CA TYR A 108 -13.39 10.73 -2.13
C TYR A 108 -14.60 9.95 -1.60
N ASN A 109 -14.62 8.62 -1.77
CA ASN A 109 -15.66 7.75 -1.19
C ASN A 109 -15.39 7.34 0.26
N ILE A 110 -14.25 7.77 0.84
CA ILE A 110 -13.90 7.50 2.23
C ILE A 110 -14.67 8.46 3.13
N ASP A 111 -15.40 7.90 4.09
CA ASP A 111 -16.10 8.61 5.17
C ASP A 111 -15.71 7.96 6.51
N GLY A 112 -14.64 8.47 7.11
CA GLY A 112 -14.02 7.89 8.31
C GLY A 112 -13.53 6.46 8.06
N GLU A 113 -14.05 5.50 8.84
CA GLU A 113 -13.71 4.08 8.73
C GLU A 113 -14.60 3.33 7.73
N THR A 114 -15.49 4.04 7.02
CA THR A 114 -16.34 3.47 5.97
C THR A 114 -15.89 3.93 4.59
N VAL A 115 -15.88 3.03 3.61
CA VAL A 115 -15.57 3.37 2.22
C VAL A 115 -16.57 2.76 1.27
N LYS A 116 -17.12 3.58 0.38
CA LYS A 116 -17.94 3.09 -0.73
C LYS A 116 -17.05 2.53 -1.82
N ILE A 117 -17.21 1.25 -2.10
CA ILE A 117 -16.37 0.52 -3.04
C ILE A 117 -17.08 0.31 -4.38
N GLU A 118 -16.30 0.25 -5.45
CA GLU A 118 -16.80 0.10 -6.81
C GLU A 118 -16.79 -1.37 -7.25
N ARG A 119 -15.88 -2.19 -6.69
CA ARG A 119 -15.70 -3.60 -7.09
C ARG A 119 -14.97 -4.43 -6.04
N ILE A 120 -15.27 -5.72 -5.99
CA ILE A 120 -14.51 -6.73 -5.25
C ILE A 120 -13.91 -7.77 -6.22
N VAL A 121 -12.67 -8.21 -5.93
CA VAL A 121 -11.98 -9.32 -6.60
C VAL A 121 -11.44 -10.27 -5.53
N ARG A 122 -11.56 -11.57 -5.76
CA ARG A 122 -11.14 -12.63 -4.85
C ARG A 122 -9.81 -13.26 -5.28
#